data_AF-A0A6N9HPM9-F1
#
_entry.id   AF-A0A6N9HPM9-F1
#
_cell.length_a   1.000
_cell.length_b   1.000
_cell.length_c   1.000
_cell.angle_alpha   90.00
_cell.angle_beta   90.00
_cell.angle_gamma   90.00
#
_symmetry.space_group_name_H-M   'P 1'
#
loop_
_entity.id
_entity.type
_entity.pdbx_description
1 polymer ?
#
loop_
_entity_poly.entity_id
_entity_poly.type
_entity_poly.pdbx_seq_one_letter_code
_entity_poly.pdbx_strand_id
1 'polypeptide(L)' 'MKALSAVGRFIRDERGVTAIEYGLIAAVIALAVATTMDTVSAALTTVFTNISTTLTT' A
#
# COMPACT_ATOMS: atom_id res chain seq x y z
N MET A 1 18.94 -6.74 -38.31
CA MET A 1 17.49 -7.06 -38.33
C MET A 1 16.87 -7.26 -36.95
N LYS A 2 17.52 -7.94 -35.98
CA LYS A 2 16.98 -8.15 -34.62
C LYS A 2 16.76 -6.86 -33.82
N ALA A 3 17.65 -5.87 -33.96
CA ALA A 3 17.58 -4.60 -33.23
C ALA A 3 16.34 -3.77 -33.58
N LEU A 4 15.96 -3.66 -34.86
CA LEU A 4 14.73 -2.96 -35.26
C LEU A 4 13.47 -3.63 -34.71
N SER A 5 13.45 -4.96 -34.65
CA SER A 5 12.34 -5.71 -34.06
C SER A 5 12.21 -5.50 -32.56
N ALA A 6 13.33 -5.38 -31.84
CA ALA A 6 13.33 -5.08 -30.41
C ALA A 6 12.78 -3.68 -30.10
N VAL A 7 13.18 -2.66 -30.88
CA VAL A 7 12.66 -1.29 -30.76
C VAL A 7 11.16 -1.23 -31.05
N GLY A 8 10.68 -1.94 -32.08
CA GLY A 8 9.25 -2.02 -32.38
C GLY A 8 8.42 -2.73 -31.30
N ARG A 9 8.99 -3.72 -30.60
CA ARG A 9 8.35 -4.37 -29.44
C ARG A 9 8.29 -3.44 -28.23
N PHE A 10 9.33 -2.65 -27.97
CA PHE A 10 9.37 -1.71 -26.85
C PHE A 10 8.33 -0.58 -27.01
N ILE A 11 8.18 -0.03 -28.23
CA ILE A 11 7.19 1.02 -28.52
C ILE A 11 5.74 0.50 -28.38
N ARG A 12 5.51 -0.81 -28.55
CA ARG A 12 4.21 -1.47 -28.39
C ARG A 12 4.00 -2.07 -26.99
N ASP A 13 4.91 -1.84 -26.06
CA ASP A 13 4.81 -2.41 -24.71
C ASP A 13 3.96 -1.52 -23.81
N GLU A 14 2.71 -1.92 -23.58
CA GLU A 14 1.77 -1.21 -22.69
C GLU A 14 1.92 -1.63 -21.23
N ARG A 15 2.83 -2.56 -20.91
CA ARG A 15 3.02 -3.05 -19.53
C ARG A 15 3.40 -1.93 -18.57
N GLY A 16 4.10 -0.90 -19.06
CA GLY A 16 4.41 0.31 -18.28
C GLY A 16 3.16 1.11 -17.88
N VAL A 17 2.17 1.21 -18.77
CA VAL A 17 0.88 1.87 -18.49
C VAL A 17 0.09 1.05 -17.47
N THR A 18 0.04 -0.27 -17.62
CA THR A 18 -0.63 -1.14 -16.65
C THR A 18 -0.01 -1.06 -15.25
N ALA A 19 1.31 -0.88 -15.15
CA ALA A 19 1.99 -0.72 -13.86
C ALA A 19 1.57 0.57 -13.13
N ILE A 20 1.27 1.65 -13.86
CA ILE A 20 0.78 2.91 -13.28
C ILE A 20 -0.65 2.77 -12.77
N GLU A 21 -1.50 2.03 -13.49
CA GLU A 21 -2.89 1.78 -13.08
C GLU A 21 -2.94 0.97 -11.77
N TYR A 22 -2.23 -0.17 -11.72
CA TYR A 22 -2.14 -0.96 -10.49
C TYR A 22 -1.38 -0.22 -9.38
N GLY A 23 -0.40 0.61 -9.73
CA GLY A 23 0.32 1.48 -8.80
C GLY A 23 -0.60 2.51 -8.13
N LEU A 24 -1.52 3.11 -8.88
CA LEU A 24 -2.48 4.08 -8.35
C LEU A 24 -3.51 3.40 -7.42
N ILE A 25 -4.03 2.23 -7.80
CA ILE A 25 -4.94 1.45 -6.95
C ILE A 25 -4.24 1.06 -5.64
N ALA A 26 -3.00 0.57 -5.73
CA ALA A 26 -2.19 0.21 -4.56
C ALA A 26 -1.93 1.43 -3.66
N ALA A 27 -1.65 2.61 -4.23
CA ALA A 27 -1.43 3.84 -3.48
C ALA A 27 -2.69 4.29 -2.72
N VAL A 28 -3.87 4.19 -3.33
CA VAL A 28 -5.15 4.54 -2.68
C VAL A 28 -5.47 3.57 -1.54
N ILE A 29 -5.26 2.26 -1.74
CA ILE A 29 -5.44 1.25 -0.68
C ILE A 29 -4.46 1.51 0.47
N ALA A 30 -3.19 1.77 0.15
CA ALA A 30 -2.17 2.07 1.15
C ALA A 30 -2.52 3.32 1.97
N LEU A 31 -3.02 4.38 1.32
CA LEU A 31 -3.48 5.58 2.01
C LEU A 31 -4.67 5.30 2.92
N ALA A 32 -5.68 4.56 2.46
CA ALA A 32 -6.84 4.19 3.28
C ALA A 32 -6.42 3.39 4.53
N VAL A 33 -5.52 2.42 4.36
CA VAL A 33 -4.95 1.64 5.47
C VAL A 33 -4.17 2.53 6.43
N ALA A 34 -3.31 3.42 5.91
CA ALA A 34 -2.53 4.34 6.74
C ALA A 34 -3.43 5.23 7.61
N THR A 35 -4.49 5.80 7.04
CA THR A 35 -5.41 6.68 7.78
C THR A 35 -6.23 5.97 8.87
N THR A 36 -6.52 4.68 8.68
CA THR A 36 -7.33 3.90 9.65
C THR A 36 -6.47 3.29 10.77
N MET A 37 -5.17 3.15 10.54
CA MET A 37 -4.24 2.53 11.49
C MET A 37 -4.11 3.32 12.80
N ASP A 38 -4.24 4.66 12.77
CA ASP A 38 -4.18 5.51 13.95
C ASP A 38 -5.31 5.19 14.95
N THR A 39 -6.52 4.94 14.44
CA THR A 39 -7.68 4.58 15.26
C THR A 39 -7.48 3.22 15.91
N VAL A 40 -6.95 2.24 15.15
CA VAL A 40 -6.63 0.90 15.66
C VAL A 40 -5.56 0.98 16.75
N SER A 41 -4.51 1.77 16.53
CA SER A 41 -3.44 1.99 17.50
C SER A 41 -3.95 2.60 18.80
N ALA A 42 -4.81 3.62 18.72
CA ALA A 42 -5.42 4.25 19.89
C ALA A 42 -6.29 3.27 20.70
N ALA A 43 -7.10 2.45 20.00
CA ALA A 43 -7.93 1.45 20.64
C ALA A 43 -7.09 0.37 21.35
N LEU A 44 -6.05 -0.15 20.69
CA LEU A 44 -5.15 -1.12 21.29
C LEU A 44 -4.42 -0.55 22.51
N THR A 45 -3.90 0.67 22.40
CA THR A 45 -3.26 1.38 23.53
C THR A 45 -4.22 1.47 24.70
N THR A 46 -5.46 1.89 24.47
CA THR A 46 -6.48 2.00 25.51
C THR A 46 -6.73 0.67 26.21
N VAL A 47 -6.88 -0.42 25.44
CA VAL A 47 -7.10 -1.76 26.00
C VAL A 47 -5.92 -2.19 26.88
N PHE A 48 -4.69 -2.07 26.38
CA PHE A 48 -3.51 -2.48 27.14
C PHE A 48 -3.26 -1.57 28.36
N THR A 49 -3.54 -0.27 28.26
CA THR A 49 -3.49 0.64 29.40
C THR A 49 -4.48 0.22 30.47
N ASN A 50 -5.73 -0.08 30.11
CA ASN A 50 -6.75 -0.52 31.07
C ASN A 50 -6.35 -1.82 31.78
N ILE A 51 -5.81 -2.78 31.03
CA ILE A 51 -5.27 -4.02 31.60
C ILE A 51 -4.14 -3.71 32.58
N SER A 52 -3.17 -2.88 32.16
CA SER A 52 -2.04 -2.49 33.02
C SER A 52 -2.51 -1.80 34.30
N THR A 53 -3.45 -0.87 34.22
CA THR A 53 -4.02 -0.17 35.38
C THR A 53 -4.70 -1.16 36.32
N THR A 54 -5.50 -2.08 35.78
CA THR A 54 -6.20 -3.10 36.58
C THR A 54 -5.24 -4.06 37.28
N LEU A 55 -4.08 -4.35 36.69
CA LEU A 55 -3.06 -5.21 37.31
C LEU A 55 -2.21 -4.48 38.36
N THR A 56 -2.14 -3.14 38.28
CA THR A 56 -1.30 -2.32 39.18
C THR A 56 -2.07 -1.79 40.39
N THR A 57 -3.40 -1.74 40.29
CA THR A 57 -4.31 -1.23 41.34
C THR A 57 -5.00 -2.40 42.02
#